data_AF-A0A8T8W8W8-F1
#
_entry.id   AF-A0A8T8W8W8-F1
#
_cell.length_a   1.000
_cell.length_b   1.000
_cell.length_c   1.000
_cell.angle_alpha   90.00
_cell.angle_beta   90.00
_cell.angle_gamma   90.00
#
_symmetry.space_group_name_H-M   'P 1'
#
loop_
_entity.id
_entity.type
_entity.pdbx_description
1 polymer ?
#
loop_
_entity_poly.entity_id
_entity_poly.type
_entity_poly.pdbx_seq_one_letter_code
_entity_poly.pdbx_strand_id
1 'polypeptide(L)'
;MPRAVAINVAANTNLPGRRGPVYPDGSFVYVPIPEREPTAGPVPTYADLDLAAYVPDDAVDRPVHLDPEFAGALGREAYTYGDPYGVKARPISALEPGDSLLFYATLTVSDEDADRANRADRPARANRVDWLPPDWGCFLIGEFRVAEVLTGDEYRKSDAATRERFASNAHARRESFDAAVVVRGDPDGSRLFDRAVPLSTPAGGADANRLVTDLSADSGKGPWWRRVLRYDADATATLRERIDADPADWPA
;
A
#
# COMPACT_ATOMS: atom_id res chain seq x y z
N MET A 1 8.63 12.38 19.01
CA MET A 1 8.84 12.52 17.55
C MET A 1 8.15 11.35 16.87
N PRO A 2 7.53 11.54 15.70
CA PRO A 2 6.68 10.54 15.08
C PRO A 2 7.51 9.34 14.59
N ARG A 3 6.95 8.15 14.69
CA ARG A 3 7.54 6.89 14.18
C ARG A 3 6.77 6.35 12.98
N ALA A 4 7.31 5.33 12.31
CA ALA A 4 6.66 4.70 11.18
C ALA A 4 6.61 3.17 11.28
N VAL A 5 5.53 2.60 10.78
CA VAL A 5 5.37 1.18 10.49
C VAL A 5 5.03 1.04 9.01
N ALA A 6 5.74 0.17 8.28
CA ALA A 6 5.42 -0.15 6.89
C ALA A 6 5.00 -1.61 6.72
N ILE A 7 3.94 -1.84 5.95
CA ILE A 7 3.35 -3.17 5.75
C ILE A 7 3.11 -3.49 4.28
N ASN A 8 3.22 -4.77 3.94
CA ASN A 8 2.92 -5.26 2.60
C ASN A 8 1.40 -5.32 2.36
N VAL A 9 0.95 -4.69 1.29
CA VAL A 9 -0.44 -4.71 0.81
C VAL A 9 -0.47 -4.97 -0.70
N ALA A 10 -1.65 -4.86 -1.31
CA ALA A 10 -1.88 -5.01 -2.74
C ALA A 10 -1.64 -6.42 -3.30
N ALA A 11 -2.07 -6.59 -4.54
CA ALA A 11 -1.96 -7.78 -5.35
C ALA A 11 -0.51 -8.25 -5.47
N ASN A 12 -0.31 -9.55 -5.31
CA ASN A 12 0.99 -10.19 -5.46
C ASN A 12 0.83 -11.59 -6.09
N THR A 13 1.94 -12.32 -6.19
CA THR A 13 1.97 -13.66 -6.80
C THR A 13 1.16 -14.72 -6.05
N ASN A 14 0.72 -14.44 -4.82
CA ASN A 14 -0.16 -15.34 -4.07
C ASN A 14 -1.63 -15.00 -4.28
N LEU A 15 -1.98 -13.70 -4.24
CA LEU A 15 -3.36 -13.22 -4.35
C LEU A 15 -3.38 -11.90 -5.13
N PRO A 16 -4.10 -11.80 -6.27
CA PRO A 16 -4.81 -12.85 -6.98
C PRO A 16 -3.90 -13.74 -7.87
N GLY A 17 -2.57 -13.69 -7.70
CA GLY A 17 -1.63 -14.45 -8.53
C GLY A 17 -0.82 -13.60 -9.51
N ARG A 18 -1.03 -12.28 -9.50
CA ARG A 18 -0.35 -11.29 -10.33
C ARG A 18 -0.05 -10.05 -9.49
N ARG A 19 1.11 -9.43 -9.72
CA ARG A 19 1.48 -8.13 -9.13
C ARG A 19 0.91 -7.01 -9.99
N GLY A 20 0.58 -5.88 -9.37
CA GLY A 20 0.36 -4.63 -10.11
C GLY A 20 1.64 -4.18 -10.84
N PRO A 21 1.51 -3.39 -11.93
CA PRO A 21 2.64 -2.83 -12.65
C PRO A 21 3.24 -1.59 -11.96
N VAL A 22 4.54 -1.41 -12.16
CA VAL A 22 5.24 -0.12 -12.05
C VAL A 22 5.87 0.19 -13.41
N TYR A 23 5.78 1.44 -13.85
CA TYR A 23 6.18 1.90 -15.18
C TYR A 23 7.54 2.58 -15.15
N PRO A 24 8.18 2.82 -16.32
CA PRO A 24 9.52 3.39 -16.39
C PRO A 24 9.67 4.76 -15.69
N ASP A 25 8.62 5.58 -15.67
CA ASP A 25 8.62 6.88 -14.99
C ASP A 25 8.35 6.81 -13.47
N GLY A 26 8.24 5.60 -12.93
CA GLY A 26 7.98 5.31 -11.52
C GLY A 26 6.51 5.37 -11.10
N SER A 27 5.60 5.74 -12.01
CA SER A 27 4.16 5.61 -11.76
C SER A 27 3.75 4.14 -11.68
N PHE A 28 2.62 3.84 -11.05
CA PHE A 28 2.16 2.47 -10.83
C PHE A 28 0.64 2.38 -10.80
N VAL A 29 0.12 1.16 -10.85
CA VAL A 29 -1.31 0.88 -10.62
C VAL A 29 -1.48 0.18 -9.28
N TYR A 30 -2.24 0.80 -8.38
CA TYR A 30 -2.66 0.17 -7.14
C TYR A 30 -3.74 -0.87 -7.43
N VAL A 31 -3.37 -2.16 -7.34
CA VAL A 31 -4.29 -3.29 -7.49
C VAL A 31 -4.48 -3.93 -6.10
N PRO A 32 -5.66 -3.85 -5.48
CA PRO A 32 -5.90 -4.47 -4.18
C PRO A 32 -5.97 -6.01 -4.29
N ILE A 33 -6.03 -6.71 -3.14
CA ILE A 33 -6.28 -8.16 -3.11
C ILE A 33 -7.78 -8.46 -3.26
N PRO A 34 -8.19 -9.68 -3.65
CA PRO A 34 -9.61 -10.02 -3.67
C PRO A 34 -10.17 -10.10 -2.25
N GLU A 35 -11.44 -9.75 -2.08
CA GLU A 35 -12.20 -10.04 -0.86
C GLU A 35 -12.47 -11.55 -0.80
N ARG A 36 -12.29 -12.09 0.41
CA ARG A 36 -12.31 -13.52 0.69
C ARG A 36 -13.38 -13.90 1.71
N GLU A 37 -13.90 -12.92 2.42
CA GLU A 37 -14.95 -13.11 3.42
C GLU A 37 -16.30 -12.57 2.91
N PRO A 38 -17.42 -13.13 3.37
CA PRO A 38 -18.74 -12.58 3.08
C PRO A 38 -18.88 -11.12 3.52
N THR A 39 -19.55 -10.31 2.68
CA THR A 39 -19.82 -8.90 2.96
C THR A 39 -21.30 -8.66 3.23
N ALA A 40 -21.61 -7.76 4.14
CA ALA A 40 -22.98 -7.43 4.54
C ALA A 40 -23.79 -6.73 3.42
N GLY A 41 -23.11 -6.30 2.36
CA GLY A 41 -23.68 -5.69 1.17
C GLY A 41 -22.74 -5.83 -0.03
N PRO A 42 -23.14 -5.34 -1.21
CA PRO A 42 -22.32 -5.43 -2.40
C PRO A 42 -21.01 -4.64 -2.24
N VAL A 43 -19.93 -5.22 -2.73
CA VAL A 43 -18.62 -4.56 -2.89
C VAL A 43 -18.19 -4.71 -4.35
N PRO A 44 -17.43 -3.74 -4.90
CA PRO A 44 -17.10 -3.76 -6.32
C PRO A 44 -16.17 -4.92 -6.67
N THR A 45 -16.27 -5.38 -7.91
CA THR A 45 -15.34 -6.34 -8.54
C THR A 45 -14.14 -5.62 -9.17
N TYR A 46 -13.15 -6.36 -9.66
CA TYR A 46 -12.06 -5.73 -10.43
C TYR A 46 -12.59 -5.12 -11.74
N ALA A 47 -13.59 -5.71 -12.37
CA ALA A 47 -14.24 -5.14 -13.54
C ALA A 47 -14.90 -3.79 -13.23
N ASP A 48 -15.61 -3.67 -12.11
CA ASP A 48 -16.27 -2.42 -11.69
C ASP A 48 -15.28 -1.28 -11.39
N LEU A 49 -14.00 -1.62 -11.15
CA LEU A 49 -12.93 -0.69 -10.81
C LEU A 49 -11.97 -0.44 -11.96
N ASP A 50 -12.28 -0.89 -13.18
CA ASP A 50 -11.41 -0.81 -14.36
C ASP A 50 -10.04 -1.49 -14.14
N LEU A 51 -9.99 -2.54 -13.31
CA LEU A 51 -8.78 -3.29 -12.96
C LEU A 51 -8.64 -4.64 -13.68
N ALA A 52 -9.56 -4.99 -14.56
CA ALA A 52 -9.61 -6.29 -15.24
C ALA A 52 -8.29 -6.66 -15.95
N ALA A 53 -7.63 -5.68 -16.58
CA ALA A 53 -6.36 -5.90 -17.29
C ALA A 53 -5.17 -6.26 -16.36
N TYR A 54 -5.27 -5.91 -15.08
CA TYR A 54 -4.18 -6.07 -14.11
C TYR A 54 -4.28 -7.33 -13.26
N VAL A 55 -5.32 -8.14 -13.47
CA VAL A 55 -5.55 -9.40 -12.75
C VAL A 55 -5.64 -10.58 -13.74
N PRO A 56 -5.54 -11.83 -13.26
CA PRO A 56 -5.87 -13.00 -14.07
C PRO A 56 -7.34 -13.01 -14.51
N ASP A 57 -7.64 -13.59 -15.68
CA ASP A 57 -9.01 -13.63 -16.24
C ASP A 57 -10.05 -14.22 -15.28
N ASP A 58 -9.66 -15.24 -14.50
CA ASP A 58 -10.52 -15.91 -13.51
C ASP A 58 -10.71 -15.10 -12.20
N ALA A 59 -10.11 -13.92 -12.12
CA ALA A 59 -10.23 -12.98 -11.01
C ALA A 59 -11.04 -11.73 -11.36
N VAL A 60 -11.34 -11.45 -12.64
CA VAL A 60 -11.98 -10.21 -13.11
C VAL A 60 -13.29 -9.90 -12.37
N ASP A 61 -14.15 -10.90 -12.20
CA ASP A 61 -15.45 -10.74 -11.52
C ASP A 61 -15.38 -10.96 -10.00
N ARG A 62 -14.18 -11.11 -9.42
CA ARG A 62 -14.05 -11.30 -7.98
C ARG A 62 -14.25 -9.98 -7.23
N PRO A 63 -14.98 -9.97 -6.11
CA PRO A 63 -15.08 -8.80 -5.25
C PRO A 63 -13.71 -8.38 -4.70
N VAL A 64 -13.50 -7.08 -4.50
CA VAL A 64 -12.21 -6.50 -4.14
C VAL A 64 -12.17 -6.09 -2.66
N HIS A 65 -11.08 -6.43 -1.99
CA HIS A 65 -10.80 -5.99 -0.63
C HIS A 65 -10.03 -4.67 -0.66
N LEU A 66 -10.77 -3.55 -0.57
CA LEU A 66 -10.22 -2.20 -0.64
C LEU A 66 -9.65 -1.78 0.71
N ASP A 67 -8.49 -2.35 1.02
CA ASP A 67 -7.77 -2.14 2.27
C ASP A 67 -6.25 -2.19 1.99
N PRO A 68 -5.55 -1.04 1.95
CA PRO A 68 -6.01 0.27 2.40
C PRO A 68 -7.01 0.93 1.43
N GLU A 69 -7.88 1.74 2.03
CA GLU A 69 -8.69 2.74 1.35
C GLU A 69 -7.88 4.03 1.19
N PHE A 70 -7.71 4.53 -0.03
CA PHE A 70 -7.08 5.83 -0.28
C PHE A 70 -8.08 6.79 -0.92
N ALA A 71 -8.37 7.92 -0.29
CA ALA A 71 -9.26 8.92 -0.86
C ALA A 71 -8.76 9.36 -2.25
N GLY A 72 -9.67 9.45 -3.22
CA GLY A 72 -9.37 9.76 -4.62
C GLY A 72 -8.98 8.55 -5.49
N ALA A 73 -8.72 7.38 -4.91
CA ALA A 73 -8.43 6.15 -5.65
C ALA A 73 -9.62 5.20 -5.62
N LEU A 74 -9.93 4.54 -6.75
CA LEU A 74 -10.91 3.44 -6.83
C LEU A 74 -12.29 3.77 -6.20
N GLY A 75 -12.74 5.03 -6.39
CA GLY A 75 -14.03 5.54 -5.89
C GLY A 75 -14.10 5.71 -4.37
N ARG A 76 -12.96 5.85 -3.69
CA ARG A 76 -12.88 5.99 -2.24
C ARG A 76 -12.76 7.45 -1.79
N GLU A 77 -13.26 7.74 -0.59
CA GLU A 77 -13.33 9.10 -0.03
C GLU A 77 -12.61 9.22 1.33
N ALA A 78 -12.21 8.10 1.92
CA ALA A 78 -11.56 8.07 3.23
C ALA A 78 -10.16 7.43 3.16
N TYR A 79 -9.41 7.60 4.25
CA TYR A 79 -8.16 6.89 4.48
C TYR A 79 -8.36 5.91 5.63
N THR A 80 -8.66 4.65 5.32
CA THR A 80 -8.90 3.62 6.32
C THR A 80 -8.11 2.35 6.03
N TYR A 81 -7.68 1.66 7.08
CA TYR A 81 -6.97 0.40 6.99
C TYR A 81 -7.36 -0.51 8.16
N GLY A 82 -7.54 -1.81 7.93
CA GLY A 82 -7.71 -2.81 8.96
C GLY A 82 -6.74 -3.97 8.81
N ASP A 83 -6.50 -4.71 9.89
CA ASP A 83 -5.80 -5.99 9.77
C ASP A 83 -6.30 -6.98 10.83
N PRO A 84 -6.63 -8.23 10.45
CA PRO A 84 -7.10 -9.25 11.38
C PRO A 84 -5.95 -10.02 12.05
N TYR A 85 -4.71 -9.89 11.56
CA TYR A 85 -3.60 -10.73 11.97
C TYR A 85 -2.65 -10.01 12.93
N GLY A 86 -2.46 -10.58 14.11
CA GLY A 86 -1.63 -10.02 15.18
C GLY A 86 -0.19 -9.65 14.77
N VAL A 87 0.38 -10.31 13.75
CA VAL A 87 1.73 -9.99 13.25
C VAL A 87 1.82 -8.56 12.71
N LYS A 88 0.80 -8.10 11.97
CA LYS A 88 0.69 -6.73 11.48
C LYS A 88 -0.06 -5.85 12.48
N ALA A 89 -1.16 -6.35 13.04
CA ALA A 89 -2.01 -5.57 13.92
C ALA A 89 -1.29 -5.08 15.18
N ARG A 90 -0.39 -5.88 15.78
CA ARG A 90 0.30 -5.50 17.02
C ARG A 90 1.21 -4.27 16.90
N PRO A 91 2.13 -4.16 15.91
CA PRO A 91 2.90 -2.93 15.74
C PRO A 91 2.02 -1.75 15.32
N ILE A 92 0.95 -1.98 14.56
CA ILE A 92 0.03 -0.92 14.13
C ILE A 92 -0.78 -0.36 15.30
N SER A 93 -1.27 -1.22 16.20
CA SER A 93 -2.06 -0.81 17.38
C SER A 93 -1.27 0.03 18.37
N ALA A 94 0.05 0.10 18.23
CA ALA A 94 0.88 0.97 19.04
C ALA A 94 0.94 2.40 18.48
N LEU A 95 0.68 2.61 17.19
CA LEU A 95 0.81 3.92 16.55
C LEU A 95 -0.10 4.97 17.22
N GLU A 96 0.43 6.19 17.33
CA GLU A 96 -0.29 7.33 17.91
C GLU A 96 -0.64 8.36 16.82
N PRO A 97 -1.60 9.28 17.06
CA PRO A 97 -1.87 10.37 16.15
C PRO A 97 -0.60 11.15 15.80
N GLY A 98 -0.36 11.34 14.50
CA GLY A 98 0.87 11.92 13.97
C GLY A 98 1.99 10.93 13.67
N ASP A 99 1.86 9.63 13.96
CA ASP A 99 2.75 8.61 13.41
C ASP A 99 2.45 8.33 11.92
N SER A 100 3.32 7.58 11.24
CA SER A 100 3.12 7.10 9.87
C SER A 100 2.73 5.62 9.85
N LEU A 101 1.65 5.30 9.16
CA LEU A 101 1.41 3.95 8.64
C LEU A 101 1.67 3.96 7.13
N LEU A 102 2.73 3.28 6.72
CA LEU A 102 3.18 3.23 5.34
C LEU A 102 2.76 1.92 4.68
N PHE A 103 2.44 1.99 3.39
CA PHE A 103 2.00 0.85 2.62
C PHE A 103 3.00 0.58 1.51
N TYR A 104 3.50 -0.64 1.44
CA TYR A 104 4.36 -1.08 0.34
C TYR A 104 3.74 -2.24 -0.42
N ALA A 105 4.03 -2.31 -1.71
CA ALA A 105 3.57 -3.37 -2.59
C ALA A 105 4.76 -4.03 -3.29
N THR A 106 4.58 -5.28 -3.71
CA THR A 106 5.49 -5.88 -4.70
C THR A 106 4.91 -5.62 -6.08
N LEU A 107 5.64 -4.94 -6.95
CA LEU A 107 5.17 -4.56 -8.29
C LEU A 107 6.05 -5.19 -9.37
N THR A 108 5.47 -5.54 -10.50
CA THR A 108 6.19 -6.00 -11.71
C THR A 108 6.59 -4.78 -12.52
N VAL A 109 7.83 -4.74 -13.00
CA VAL A 109 8.29 -3.68 -13.90
C VAL A 109 7.70 -3.93 -15.28
N SER A 110 6.84 -3.02 -15.73
CA SER A 110 6.20 -3.07 -17.05
C SER A 110 6.88 -2.09 -17.99
N ASP A 111 7.23 -2.56 -19.19
CA ASP A 111 7.65 -1.69 -20.30
C ASP A 111 6.44 -1.17 -21.09
N GLU A 112 5.23 -1.67 -20.82
CA GLU A 112 3.99 -1.21 -21.43
C GLU A 112 3.46 -0.02 -20.62
N ASP A 113 3.43 1.17 -21.23
CA ASP A 113 2.63 2.30 -20.75
C ASP A 113 1.15 1.89 -20.90
N ALA A 114 0.57 1.23 -19.90
CA ALA A 114 -0.84 0.85 -19.95
C ALA A 114 -1.69 2.14 -19.87
N ASP A 115 -2.12 2.59 -21.04
CA ASP A 115 -3.09 3.67 -21.28
C ASP A 115 -2.70 5.11 -20.91
N ARG A 116 -1.55 5.61 -21.42
CA ARG A 116 -1.51 7.04 -21.81
C ARG A 116 -2.32 7.18 -23.10
N ALA A 117 -3.62 7.45 -22.95
CA ALA A 117 -4.55 7.67 -24.04
C ALA A 117 -3.96 8.52 -25.17
N ASN A 118 -3.80 7.88 -26.35
CA ASN A 118 -3.59 8.52 -27.65
C ASN A 118 -2.27 9.29 -27.81
N ARG A 119 -1.24 8.70 -28.46
CA ARG A 119 -0.37 9.39 -29.45
C ARG A 119 0.76 8.53 -29.99
N ALA A 120 1.14 8.85 -31.22
CA ALA A 120 2.35 8.46 -31.93
C ALA A 120 3.66 9.00 -31.30
N ASP A 121 3.66 9.31 -30.01
CA ASP A 121 4.82 9.81 -29.26
C ASP A 121 5.12 8.82 -28.13
N ARG A 122 5.81 7.73 -28.47
CA ARG A 122 6.49 6.89 -27.49
C ARG A 122 7.59 7.77 -26.86
N PRO A 123 7.53 8.18 -25.58
CA PRO A 123 8.71 8.74 -24.98
C PRO A 123 9.76 7.63 -25.00
N ALA A 124 10.92 7.95 -25.57
CA ALA A 124 12.04 7.02 -25.61
C ALA A 124 12.34 6.50 -24.20
N ARG A 125 13.22 5.48 -24.12
CA ARG A 125 13.94 5.01 -22.92
C ARG A 125 14.56 6.12 -22.03
N ALA A 126 14.42 7.40 -22.40
CA ALA A 126 14.87 8.61 -21.72
C ALA A 126 14.15 8.91 -20.40
N ASN A 127 12.94 8.39 -20.15
CA ASN A 127 12.22 8.63 -18.89
C ASN A 127 12.30 7.47 -17.89
N ARG A 128 13.12 6.45 -18.16
CA ARG A 128 13.28 5.33 -17.23
C ARG A 128 14.11 5.79 -16.04
N VAL A 129 13.53 5.70 -14.85
CA VAL A 129 14.25 5.91 -13.60
C VAL A 129 15.26 4.79 -13.36
N ASP A 130 16.40 5.13 -12.80
CA ASP A 130 17.55 4.23 -12.58
C ASP A 130 17.35 3.27 -11.39
N TRP A 131 16.42 3.58 -10.49
CA TRP A 131 16.13 2.77 -9.31
C TRP A 131 15.25 1.53 -9.59
N LEU A 132 14.74 1.36 -10.82
CA LEU A 132 13.90 0.20 -11.16
C LEU A 132 14.73 -1.09 -11.28
N PRO A 133 14.36 -2.17 -10.57
CA PRO A 133 14.92 -3.50 -10.82
C PRO A 133 14.53 -4.04 -12.21
N PRO A 134 15.15 -5.13 -12.69
CA PRO A 134 14.87 -5.67 -14.03
C PRO A 134 13.43 -6.18 -14.19
N ASP A 135 12.91 -6.94 -13.22
CA ASP A 135 11.65 -7.68 -13.40
C ASP A 135 10.54 -7.27 -12.42
N TRP A 136 10.87 -7.11 -11.14
CA TRP A 136 9.93 -6.77 -10.08
C TRP A 136 10.68 -6.18 -8.88
N GLY A 137 9.98 -5.44 -8.03
CA GLY A 137 10.53 -4.86 -6.82
C GLY A 137 9.51 -4.60 -5.74
N CYS A 138 9.99 -4.10 -4.60
CA CYS A 138 9.17 -3.65 -3.49
C CYS A 138 9.24 -2.13 -3.40
N PHE A 139 8.08 -1.49 -3.28
CA PHE A 139 7.97 -0.04 -3.31
C PHE A 139 6.95 0.45 -2.30
N LEU A 140 7.22 1.55 -1.60
CA LEU A 140 6.16 2.27 -0.89
C LEU A 140 5.24 2.90 -1.93
N ILE A 141 3.93 2.77 -1.70
CA ILE A 141 2.88 3.24 -2.59
C ILE A 141 1.97 4.27 -1.93
N GLY A 142 2.03 4.43 -0.61
CA GLY A 142 1.20 5.39 0.10
C GLY A 142 1.52 5.49 1.59
N GLU A 143 0.96 6.51 2.21
CA GLU A 143 1.09 6.81 3.64
C GLU A 143 -0.26 7.22 4.21
N PHE A 144 -0.57 6.71 5.40
CA PHE A 144 -1.48 7.38 6.31
C PHE A 144 -0.67 8.13 7.37
N ARG A 145 -0.95 9.41 7.50
CA ARG A 145 -0.64 10.15 8.72
C ARG A 145 -1.71 9.77 9.72
N VAL A 146 -1.34 9.01 10.75
CA VAL A 146 -2.32 8.40 11.66
C VAL A 146 -3.12 9.50 12.35
N ALA A 147 -4.45 9.44 12.24
CA ALA A 147 -5.37 10.31 12.97
C ALA A 147 -6.01 9.56 14.15
N GLU A 148 -6.32 8.28 13.97
CA GLU A 148 -7.01 7.46 14.96
C GLU A 148 -6.63 5.98 14.76
N VAL A 149 -6.42 5.27 15.86
CA VAL A 149 -6.17 3.81 15.89
C VAL A 149 -7.07 3.21 16.95
N LEU A 150 -7.79 2.14 16.59
CA LEU A 150 -8.58 1.35 17.53
C LEU A 150 -8.18 -0.12 17.40
N THR A 151 -7.97 -0.79 18.52
CA THR A 151 -8.01 -2.25 18.55
C THR A 151 -9.41 -2.74 18.16
N GLY A 152 -9.50 -4.00 17.71
CA GLY A 152 -10.79 -4.60 17.37
C GLY A 152 -11.78 -4.58 18.54
N ASP A 153 -11.29 -4.72 19.77
CA ASP A 153 -12.11 -4.66 20.98
C ASP A 153 -12.62 -3.24 21.28
N GLU A 154 -11.78 -2.23 21.10
CA GLU A 154 -12.19 -0.83 21.23
C GLU A 154 -13.22 -0.47 20.17
N TYR A 155 -12.99 -0.86 18.91
CA TYR A 155 -13.96 -0.66 17.83
C TYR A 155 -15.32 -1.30 18.14
N ARG A 156 -15.35 -2.57 18.60
CA ARG A 156 -16.59 -3.25 18.97
C ARG A 156 -17.32 -2.58 20.13
N LYS A 157 -16.61 -1.94 21.06
CA LYS A 157 -17.20 -1.24 22.21
C LYS A 157 -17.53 0.23 21.93
N SER A 158 -17.09 0.75 20.79
CA SER A 158 -17.26 2.15 20.42
C SER A 158 -18.72 2.51 20.11
N ASP A 159 -19.02 3.81 20.23
CA ASP A 159 -20.33 4.37 19.90
C ASP A 159 -20.60 4.40 18.39
N ALA A 160 -21.85 4.70 18.01
CA ALA A 160 -22.25 4.73 16.61
C ALA A 160 -21.44 5.77 15.80
N ALA A 161 -21.16 6.94 16.38
CA ALA A 161 -20.40 7.99 15.72
C ALA A 161 -18.95 7.56 15.42
N THR A 162 -18.34 6.76 16.30
CA THR A 162 -17.02 6.19 16.08
C THR A 162 -17.03 5.11 15.04
N ARG A 163 -17.99 4.18 15.08
CA ARG A 163 -18.11 3.15 14.05
C ARG A 163 -18.34 3.73 12.66
N GLU A 164 -19.13 4.79 12.57
CA GLU A 164 -19.40 5.48 11.30
C GLU A 164 -18.13 6.00 10.64
N ARG A 165 -17.14 6.48 11.41
CA ARG A 165 -15.84 6.95 10.87
C ARG A 165 -15.05 5.85 10.16
N PHE A 166 -15.34 4.58 10.43
CA PHE A 166 -14.68 3.43 9.80
C PHE A 166 -15.65 2.60 8.94
N ALA A 167 -16.89 3.04 8.75
CA ALA A 167 -17.93 2.24 8.07
C ALA A 167 -17.58 1.91 6.61
N SER A 168 -16.71 2.72 5.97
CA SER A 168 -16.21 2.46 4.63
C SER A 168 -15.15 1.36 4.57
N ASN A 169 -14.46 1.07 5.68
CA ASN A 169 -13.35 0.11 5.74
C ASN A 169 -13.81 -1.30 5.36
N ALA A 170 -12.96 -2.03 4.63
CA ALA A 170 -13.30 -3.36 4.14
C ALA A 170 -13.70 -4.34 5.26
N HIS A 171 -13.02 -4.29 6.41
CA HIS A 171 -13.35 -5.14 7.56
C HIS A 171 -14.67 -4.76 8.25
N ALA A 172 -15.06 -3.49 8.21
CA ALA A 172 -16.35 -3.03 8.71
C ALA A 172 -17.51 -3.40 7.79
N ARG A 173 -17.25 -3.62 6.50
CA ARG A 173 -18.24 -4.05 5.48
C ARG A 173 -18.48 -5.56 5.45
N ARG A 174 -17.66 -6.36 6.13
CA ARG A 174 -17.86 -7.81 6.26
C ARG A 174 -19.13 -8.13 7.05
N GLU A 175 -19.74 -9.29 6.80
CA GLU A 175 -20.87 -9.77 7.62
C GLU A 175 -20.47 -9.93 9.10
N SER A 176 -19.22 -10.32 9.33
CA SER A 176 -18.63 -10.42 10.66
C SER A 176 -17.33 -9.61 10.73
N PHE A 177 -17.31 -8.63 11.63
CA PHE A 177 -16.11 -7.82 11.87
C PHE A 177 -14.98 -8.65 12.49
N ASP A 178 -13.85 -8.72 11.81
CA ASP A 178 -12.73 -9.61 12.15
C ASP A 178 -11.40 -8.88 12.38
N ALA A 179 -11.32 -7.58 12.11
CA ALA A 179 -10.08 -6.83 12.29
C ALA A 179 -9.63 -6.80 13.76
N ALA A 180 -8.33 -7.02 13.97
CA ALA A 180 -7.65 -6.89 15.26
C ALA A 180 -7.22 -5.43 15.51
N VAL A 181 -7.05 -4.64 14.45
CA VAL A 181 -6.84 -3.19 14.49
C VAL A 181 -7.56 -2.52 13.32
N VAL A 182 -8.06 -1.31 13.53
CA VAL A 182 -8.51 -0.40 12.47
C VAL A 182 -7.83 0.96 12.65
N VAL A 183 -7.44 1.58 11.54
CA VAL A 183 -6.69 2.84 11.49
C VAL A 183 -7.39 3.79 10.55
N ARG A 184 -7.48 5.05 10.96
CA ARG A 184 -7.91 6.16 10.11
C ARG A 184 -6.74 7.11 9.88
N GLY A 185 -6.49 7.44 8.63
CA GLY A 185 -5.55 8.49 8.23
C GLY A 185 -6.17 9.88 8.33
N ASP A 186 -5.32 10.87 8.60
CA ASP A 186 -5.62 12.30 8.48
C ASP A 186 -5.80 12.66 7.00
N PRO A 187 -6.96 13.20 6.58
CA PRO A 187 -7.21 13.58 5.19
C PRO A 187 -6.20 14.57 4.61
N ASP A 188 -5.62 15.45 5.44
CA ASP A 188 -4.69 16.49 4.97
C ASP A 188 -3.25 15.98 4.83
N GLY A 189 -2.93 14.85 5.48
CA GLY A 189 -1.58 14.29 5.52
C GLY A 189 -1.44 12.95 4.79
N SER A 190 -2.53 12.22 4.60
CA SER A 190 -2.53 10.87 4.02
C SER A 190 -2.67 10.92 2.50
N ARG A 191 -2.04 9.98 1.79
CA ARG A 191 -2.09 9.93 0.33
C ARG A 191 -1.67 8.58 -0.23
N LEU A 192 -2.21 8.24 -1.39
CA LEU A 192 -1.55 7.34 -2.33
C LEU A 192 -0.49 8.16 -3.09
N PHE A 193 0.68 7.61 -3.33
CA PHE A 193 1.75 8.32 -4.04
C PHE A 193 1.53 8.26 -5.56
N ASP A 194 1.88 9.33 -6.26
CA ASP A 194 1.86 9.36 -7.73
C ASP A 194 2.99 8.51 -8.32
N ARG A 195 4.12 8.42 -7.61
CA ARG A 195 5.28 7.59 -7.95
C ARG A 195 5.65 6.69 -6.80
N ALA A 196 6.06 5.48 -7.13
CA ALA A 196 6.50 4.49 -6.16
C ALA A 196 7.86 4.89 -5.59
N VAL A 197 8.08 4.61 -4.30
CA VAL A 197 9.34 4.91 -3.61
C VAL A 197 10.10 3.59 -3.39
N PRO A 198 11.31 3.41 -3.93
CA PRO A 198 11.97 2.11 -3.95
C PRO A 198 12.39 1.65 -2.56
N LEU A 199 12.07 0.39 -2.24
CA LEU A 199 12.62 -0.36 -1.10
C LEU A 199 13.58 -1.46 -1.57
N SER A 200 13.46 -1.91 -2.82
CA SER A 200 14.45 -2.76 -3.50
C SER A 200 15.55 -1.92 -4.14
N THR A 201 16.68 -2.55 -4.41
CA THR A 201 17.75 -1.99 -5.26
C THR A 201 17.49 -2.30 -6.75
N PRO A 202 18.18 -1.61 -7.68
CA PRO A 202 18.14 -1.94 -9.10
C PRO A 202 18.67 -3.35 -9.45
N ALA A 203 19.42 -3.98 -8.56
CA ALA A 203 19.98 -5.30 -8.81
C ALA A 203 18.91 -6.40 -8.83
N GLY A 204 17.83 -6.24 -8.06
CA GLY A 204 16.77 -7.24 -7.99
C GLY A 204 15.71 -6.95 -6.94
N GLY A 205 14.50 -7.46 -7.16
CA GLY A 205 13.37 -7.21 -6.26
C GLY A 205 13.52 -7.76 -4.85
N ALA A 206 14.33 -8.81 -4.69
CA ALA A 206 14.65 -9.38 -3.38
C ALA A 206 15.79 -8.63 -2.66
N ASP A 207 16.52 -7.75 -3.36
CA ASP A 207 17.67 -7.04 -2.80
C ASP A 207 17.19 -5.76 -2.14
N ALA A 208 17.12 -5.76 -0.81
CA ALA A 208 16.74 -4.61 0.01
C ALA A 208 17.73 -3.44 -0.12
N ASN A 209 17.22 -2.22 -0.23
CA ASN A 209 18.05 -1.01 -0.16
C ASN A 209 18.19 -0.49 1.29
N ARG A 210 18.93 0.61 1.45
CA ARG A 210 19.21 1.23 2.77
C ARG A 210 17.99 1.67 3.56
N LEU A 211 16.86 1.97 2.90
CA LEU A 211 15.62 2.29 3.63
C LEU A 211 15.15 1.08 4.42
N VAL A 212 15.37 -0.13 3.90
CA VAL A 212 15.07 -1.35 4.63
C VAL A 212 16.21 -1.70 5.58
N THR A 213 17.46 -1.74 5.11
CA THR A 213 18.57 -2.30 5.90
C THR A 213 19.11 -1.39 6.99
N ASP A 214 19.12 -0.08 6.75
CA ASP A 214 19.81 0.89 7.62
C ASP A 214 18.81 1.68 8.47
N LEU A 215 17.64 2.01 7.90
CA LEU A 215 16.62 2.82 8.60
C LEU A 215 15.57 1.98 9.33
N SER A 216 15.31 0.75 8.88
CA SER A 216 14.30 -0.09 9.51
C SER A 216 14.92 -1.09 10.49
N ALA A 217 14.08 -1.67 11.35
CA ALA A 217 14.47 -2.77 12.23
C ALA A 217 14.70 -4.12 11.51
N ASP A 218 14.61 -4.19 10.18
CA ASP A 218 14.86 -5.39 9.39
C ASP A 218 16.26 -5.38 8.75
N SER A 219 16.86 -6.56 8.60
CA SER A 219 18.19 -6.72 8.00
C SER A 219 18.19 -6.78 6.47
N GLY A 220 17.02 -6.80 5.83
CA GLY A 220 16.87 -7.05 4.39
C GLY A 220 17.15 -8.50 3.98
N LYS A 221 17.44 -9.41 4.93
CA LYS A 221 17.72 -10.83 4.64
C LYS A 221 16.47 -11.68 4.59
N GLY A 222 16.43 -12.58 3.60
CA GLY A 222 15.31 -13.48 3.37
C GLY A 222 14.10 -12.72 2.81
N PRO A 223 12.87 -13.23 2.97
CA PRO A 223 11.68 -12.63 2.40
C PRO A 223 11.22 -11.39 3.21
N TRP A 224 12.08 -10.38 3.34
CA TRP A 224 11.81 -9.14 4.07
C TRP A 224 10.58 -8.41 3.52
N TRP A 225 10.30 -8.53 2.22
CA TRP A 225 9.13 -8.01 1.52
C TRP A 225 7.78 -8.62 1.95
N ARG A 226 7.80 -9.51 2.94
CA ARG A 226 6.60 -10.09 3.58
C ARG A 226 6.47 -9.67 5.05
N ARG A 227 7.38 -8.85 5.57
CA ARG A 227 7.48 -8.51 6.99
C ARG A 227 6.99 -7.09 7.26
N VAL A 228 6.72 -6.82 8.53
CA VAL A 228 6.47 -5.47 9.00
C VAL A 228 7.81 -4.76 9.19
N LEU A 229 7.99 -3.63 8.53
CA LEU A 229 9.15 -2.76 8.73
C LEU A 229 8.80 -1.73 9.80
N ARG A 230 9.73 -1.47 10.73
CA ARG A 230 9.53 -0.52 11.84
C ARG A 230 10.67 0.47 11.82
N TYR A 231 10.34 1.74 11.92
CA TYR A 231 11.28 2.86 11.89
C TYR A 231 11.11 3.64 13.19
N ASP A 232 12.22 3.95 13.85
CA ASP A 232 12.21 4.88 14.98
C ASP A 232 12.00 6.31 14.50
N ALA A 233 12.05 7.27 15.43
CA ALA A 233 11.76 8.67 15.12
C ALA A 233 12.73 9.29 14.10
N ASP A 234 14.04 9.04 14.25
CA ASP A 234 15.06 9.63 13.39
C ASP A 234 15.03 9.00 12.00
N ALA A 235 14.85 7.68 11.96
CA ALA A 235 14.62 6.95 10.72
C ALA A 235 13.34 7.40 10.00
N THR A 236 12.27 7.68 10.75
CA THR A 236 11.00 8.17 10.19
C THR A 236 11.15 9.56 9.58
N ALA A 237 11.85 10.47 10.25
CA ALA A 237 12.14 11.79 9.70
C ALA A 237 12.91 11.67 8.37
N THR A 238 13.98 10.87 8.35
CA THR A 238 14.79 10.62 7.14
C THR A 238 13.96 9.97 6.03
N LEU A 239 13.11 8.99 6.37
CA LEU A 239 12.26 8.31 5.40
C LEU A 239 11.23 9.26 4.77
N ARG A 240 10.65 10.17 5.56
CA ARG A 240 9.67 11.15 5.05
C ARG A 240 10.31 12.19 4.14
N GLU A 241 11.51 12.68 4.46
CA GLU A 241 12.29 13.52 3.53
C GLU A 241 12.52 12.83 2.19
N ARG A 242 12.71 11.50 2.20
CA ARG A 242 12.88 10.69 0.99
C ARG A 242 11.58 10.52 0.20
N ILE A 243 10.45 10.32 0.89
CA ILE A 243 9.13 10.24 0.26
C ILE A 243 8.75 11.55 -0.42
N ASP A 244 9.13 12.69 0.17
CA ASP A 244 8.83 14.02 -0.37
C ASP A 244 9.80 14.49 -1.47
N ALA A 245 10.93 13.79 -1.64
CA ALA A 245 11.90 14.04 -2.71
C ALA A 245 11.64 13.13 -3.92
N ASP A 246 11.99 13.57 -5.14
CA ASP A 246 11.92 12.70 -6.32
C ASP A 246 12.88 11.51 -6.12
N PRO A 247 12.41 10.25 -6.22
CA PRO A 247 13.28 9.08 -6.19
C PRO A 247 14.45 9.13 -7.19
N ALA A 248 14.33 9.87 -8.29
CA ALA A 248 15.43 10.10 -9.24
C ALA A 248 16.56 10.99 -8.68
N ASP A 249 16.30 11.76 -7.61
CA ASP A 249 17.30 12.61 -6.94
C ASP A 249 18.06 11.86 -5.84
N TRP A 250 17.85 10.55 -5.71
CA TRP A 250 18.47 9.76 -4.67
C TRP A 250 19.90 9.39 -5.06
N PRO A 251 20.88 9.50 -4.14
CA PRO A 251 22.22 9.00 -4.42
C PRO A 251 22.15 7.47 -4.59
N ALA A 252 22.82 6.98 -5.63
CA ALA A 252 22.99 5.57 -5.95
C ALA A 252 23.60 4.77 -4.78
#